data_AF-A0A846LNU9-F1
#
_entry.id   AF-A0A846LNU9-F1
#
_cell.length_a   1.000
_cell.length_b   1.000
_cell.length_c   1.000
_cell.angle_alpha   90.00
_cell.angle_beta   90.00
_cell.angle_gamma   90.00
#
_symmetry.space_group_name_H-M   'P 1'
#
loop_
_entity.id
_entity.type
_entity.pdbx_description
1 polymer ?
#
loop_
_entity_poly.entity_id
_entity_poly.type
_entity_poly.pdbx_seq_one_letter_code
_entity_poly.pdbx_strand_id
1 'polypeptide(L)'
;MRSLDEELTDLADHYRWFAEVEAAPVSPRYAELAAAVAEDAEVLAFLGTLPTPKRQANLLLGALQYLHGGPPADGAQLHERVTGDADRLRATMLARATQTNEAARCAALLPVLAGLPGPLALIEVGASAGLCLYPDRYGYEYSDGVRVGPASSPVQLRCTVSGRGPVPASVPQVVRRAGIDLNPLDPADPDDVAWLQALIWPGMDERRDRLAAAAAIAAREPAEIRRGDLVEELPGLAAAMPTEATVVVFHTAVLAYLPATGKEAFTELVAGLPVRWVSQEGVGVLPAVRDRLPEPPDPAETRFLLALDGEPLAYTAAHGGRIDWLPAAAALSR
;
A
#
# COMPACT_ATOMS: atom_id res chain seq x y z
N MET A 1 -15.63 -17.45 -25.21
CA MET A 1 -16.33 -16.20 -24.86
C MET A 1 -17.36 -16.59 -23.83
N ARG A 2 -17.22 -16.13 -22.57
CA ARG A 2 -18.20 -16.45 -21.51
C ARG A 2 -19.50 -15.70 -21.80
N SER A 3 -20.63 -16.20 -21.31
CA SER A 3 -21.90 -15.46 -21.42
C SER A 3 -21.91 -14.28 -20.44
N LEU A 4 -22.73 -13.26 -20.70
CA LEU A 4 -22.91 -12.13 -19.77
C LEU A 4 -23.37 -12.62 -18.39
N ASP A 5 -24.26 -13.61 -18.35
CA ASP A 5 -24.79 -14.18 -17.11
C ASP A 5 -23.71 -14.92 -16.30
N GLU A 6 -22.80 -15.63 -16.98
CA GLU A 6 -21.62 -16.25 -16.34
C GLU A 6 -20.69 -15.18 -15.77
N GLU A 7 -20.43 -14.08 -16.48
CA GLU A 7 -19.58 -12.99 -15.99
C GLU A 7 -20.19 -12.27 -14.78
N LEU A 8 -21.50 -12.07 -14.76
CA LEU A 8 -22.19 -11.45 -13.62
C LEU A 8 -22.24 -12.38 -12.41
N THR A 9 -22.35 -13.70 -12.64
CA THR A 9 -22.26 -14.71 -11.57
C THR A 9 -20.86 -14.70 -10.95
N ASP A 10 -19.80 -14.75 -11.76
CA ASP A 10 -18.41 -14.65 -11.28
C ASP A 10 -18.17 -13.36 -10.47
N LEU A 11 -18.80 -12.25 -10.90
CA LEU A 11 -18.72 -10.98 -10.19
C LEU A 11 -19.43 -11.03 -8.84
N ALA A 12 -20.64 -11.58 -8.78
CA ALA A 12 -21.36 -11.77 -7.52
C ALA A 12 -20.56 -12.62 -6.54
N ASP A 13 -19.98 -13.73 -7.03
CA ASP A 13 -19.13 -14.62 -6.25
C ASP A 13 -17.90 -13.90 -5.68
N HIS A 14 -17.28 -13.02 -6.47
CA HIS A 14 -16.18 -12.19 -5.99
C HIS A 14 -16.61 -11.22 -4.87
N TYR A 15 -17.78 -10.60 -4.97
CA TYR A 15 -18.30 -9.72 -3.92
C TYR A 15 -18.67 -10.50 -2.64
N ARG A 16 -19.22 -11.72 -2.75
CA ARG A 16 -19.44 -12.61 -1.60
C ARG A 16 -18.13 -12.98 -0.91
N TRP A 17 -17.12 -13.38 -1.70
CA TRP A 17 -15.79 -13.66 -1.16
C TRP A 17 -15.19 -12.44 -0.46
N PHE A 18 -15.27 -11.25 -1.07
CA PHE A 18 -14.78 -10.01 -0.44
C PHE A 18 -15.51 -9.73 0.87
N ALA A 19 -16.83 -9.91 0.92
CA ALA A 19 -17.62 -9.71 2.12
C ALA A 19 -17.16 -10.62 3.27
N GLU A 20 -16.98 -11.92 3.00
CA GLU A 20 -16.68 -12.95 3.99
C GLU A 20 -15.20 -12.96 4.41
N VAL A 21 -14.28 -12.77 3.47
CA VAL A 21 -12.85 -13.01 3.67
C VAL A 21 -12.08 -11.72 3.95
N GLU A 22 -12.35 -10.67 3.19
CA GLU A 22 -11.61 -9.40 3.28
C GLU A 22 -12.26 -8.44 4.27
N ALA A 23 -13.58 -8.23 4.14
CA ALA A 23 -14.30 -7.20 4.89
C ALA A 23 -14.73 -7.63 6.29
N ALA A 24 -15.33 -8.81 6.46
CA ALA A 24 -15.89 -9.24 7.74
C ALA A 24 -14.90 -9.17 8.93
N PRO A 25 -13.61 -9.49 8.78
CA PRO A 25 -12.66 -9.40 9.89
C PRO A 25 -12.36 -7.98 10.39
N VAL A 26 -12.55 -6.95 9.55
CA VAL A 26 -12.04 -5.59 9.84
C VAL A 26 -13.02 -4.45 9.56
N SER A 27 -14.12 -4.69 8.84
CA SER A 27 -15.16 -3.71 8.53
C SER A 27 -16.51 -4.42 8.32
N PRO A 28 -17.31 -4.60 9.41
CA PRO A 28 -18.65 -5.17 9.31
C PRO A 28 -19.55 -4.42 8.32
N ARG A 29 -19.38 -3.10 8.22
CA ARG A 29 -20.12 -2.27 7.27
C ARG A 29 -19.79 -2.61 5.81
N TYR A 30 -18.52 -2.80 5.47
CA TYR A 30 -18.17 -3.19 4.09
C TYR A 30 -18.57 -4.63 3.78
N ALA A 31 -18.56 -5.52 4.78
CA ALA A 31 -19.06 -6.89 4.61
C ALA A 31 -20.55 -6.89 4.25
N GLU A 32 -21.36 -6.15 4.99
CA GLU A 32 -22.80 -5.99 4.71
C GLU A 32 -23.05 -5.40 3.31
N LEU A 33 -22.36 -4.33 2.95
CA LEU A 33 -22.53 -3.67 1.65
C LEU A 33 -22.09 -4.55 0.49
N ALA A 34 -20.96 -5.25 0.61
CA ALA A 34 -20.49 -6.16 -0.44
C ALA A 34 -21.40 -7.38 -0.61
N ALA A 35 -21.94 -7.93 0.47
CA ALA A 35 -22.95 -8.97 0.40
C ALA A 35 -24.23 -8.47 -0.29
N ALA A 36 -24.66 -7.23 -0.01
CA ALA A 36 -25.81 -6.63 -0.70
C ALA A 36 -25.56 -6.46 -2.21
N VAL A 37 -24.36 -6.05 -2.62
CA VAL A 37 -23.99 -5.96 -4.06
C VAL A 37 -24.11 -7.32 -4.74
N ALA A 38 -23.67 -8.41 -4.08
CA ALA A 38 -23.73 -9.74 -4.67
C ALA A 38 -25.15 -10.25 -4.95
N GLU A 39 -26.15 -9.71 -4.26
CA GLU A 39 -27.57 -10.07 -4.41
C GLU A 39 -28.36 -9.05 -5.26
N ASP A 40 -27.71 -7.98 -5.75
CA ASP A 40 -28.36 -6.89 -6.49
C ASP A 40 -28.05 -6.95 -7.99
N ALA A 41 -29.02 -7.44 -8.76
CA ALA A 41 -28.88 -7.62 -10.21
C ALA A 41 -28.65 -6.31 -10.97
N GLU A 42 -29.21 -5.18 -10.52
CA GLU A 42 -29.04 -3.89 -11.19
C GLU A 42 -27.65 -3.30 -10.93
N VAL A 43 -27.16 -3.42 -9.70
CA VAL A 43 -25.80 -3.01 -9.35
C VAL A 43 -24.76 -3.88 -10.08
N LEU A 44 -24.97 -5.20 -10.12
CA LEU A 44 -24.11 -6.11 -10.87
C LEU A 44 -24.13 -5.79 -12.37
N ALA A 45 -25.30 -5.51 -12.95
CA ALA A 45 -25.41 -5.08 -14.35
C ALA A 45 -24.64 -3.77 -14.61
N PHE A 46 -24.76 -2.78 -13.71
CA PHE A 46 -23.96 -1.55 -13.77
C PHE A 46 -22.46 -1.85 -13.79
N LEU A 47 -21.97 -2.65 -12.84
CA LEU A 47 -20.56 -3.04 -12.78
C LEU A 47 -20.11 -3.83 -14.02
N GLY A 48 -20.97 -4.68 -14.56
CA GLY A 48 -20.73 -5.46 -15.78
C GLY A 48 -20.43 -4.59 -17.00
N THR A 49 -20.91 -3.35 -17.02
CA THR A 49 -20.58 -2.38 -18.09
C THR A 49 -19.19 -1.73 -17.96
N LEU A 50 -18.51 -1.90 -16.82
CA LEU A 50 -17.16 -1.37 -16.61
C LEU A 50 -16.09 -2.39 -17.07
N PRO A 51 -14.88 -1.94 -17.43
CA PRO A 51 -13.75 -2.86 -17.63
C PRO A 51 -13.48 -3.70 -16.38
N THR A 52 -13.07 -4.96 -16.52
CA THR A 52 -12.85 -5.88 -15.39
C THR A 52 -12.01 -5.29 -14.24
N PRO A 53 -10.88 -4.58 -14.49
CA PRO A 53 -10.08 -3.99 -13.40
C PRO A 53 -10.83 -2.91 -12.60
N LYS A 54 -11.93 -2.37 -13.14
CA LYS A 54 -12.75 -1.32 -12.55
C LYS A 54 -14.00 -1.87 -11.84
N ARG A 55 -14.13 -3.17 -11.65
CA ARG A 55 -15.30 -3.79 -10.99
C ARG A 55 -15.09 -4.10 -9.49
N GLN A 56 -13.91 -3.78 -8.96
CA GLN A 56 -13.47 -4.15 -7.61
C GLN A 56 -14.35 -3.51 -6.52
N ALA A 57 -14.64 -4.26 -5.45
CA ALA A 57 -15.43 -3.78 -4.31
C ALA A 57 -14.83 -2.52 -3.67
N ASN A 58 -13.51 -2.48 -3.44
CA ASN A 58 -12.82 -1.32 -2.89
C ASN A 58 -13.01 -0.05 -3.75
N LEU A 59 -13.01 -0.20 -5.08
CA LEU A 59 -13.19 0.93 -5.99
C LEU A 59 -14.63 1.45 -5.97
N LEU A 60 -15.62 0.54 -6.00
CA LEU A 60 -17.04 0.90 -5.92
C LEU A 60 -17.34 1.61 -4.60
N LEU A 61 -16.99 0.99 -3.47
CA LEU A 61 -17.30 1.51 -2.14
C LEU A 61 -16.52 2.80 -1.85
N GLY A 62 -15.27 2.91 -2.32
CA GLY A 62 -14.49 4.14 -2.25
C GLY A 62 -15.10 5.26 -3.09
N ALA A 63 -15.55 4.98 -4.32
CA ALA A 63 -16.22 5.97 -5.17
C ALA A 63 -17.54 6.46 -4.57
N LEU A 64 -18.35 5.56 -4.01
CA LEU A 64 -19.56 5.94 -3.28
C LEU A 64 -19.25 6.80 -2.05
N GLN A 65 -18.20 6.47 -1.30
CA GLN A 65 -17.79 7.27 -0.16
C GLN A 65 -17.30 8.66 -0.58
N TYR A 66 -16.50 8.74 -1.64
CA TYR A 66 -15.97 9.98 -2.20
C TYR A 66 -17.08 10.91 -2.72
N LEU A 67 -18.04 10.38 -3.48
CA LEU A 67 -19.11 11.18 -4.09
C LEU A 67 -20.17 11.67 -3.08
N HIS A 68 -20.38 10.93 -2.00
CA HIS A 68 -21.46 11.17 -1.05
C HIS A 68 -20.99 11.53 0.37
N GLY A 69 -19.68 11.69 0.57
CA GLY A 69 -19.08 12.08 1.86
C GLY A 69 -19.14 10.99 2.94
N GLY A 70 -19.44 9.73 2.58
CA GLY A 70 -19.59 8.64 3.53
C GLY A 70 -20.08 7.34 2.87
N PRO A 71 -19.80 6.17 3.47
CA PRO A 71 -20.29 4.90 2.96
C PRO A 71 -21.82 4.86 2.97
N PRO A 72 -22.47 4.06 2.11
CA PRO A 72 -23.90 3.79 2.23
C PRO A 72 -24.28 3.24 3.62
N ALA A 73 -25.49 3.56 4.05
CA ALA A 73 -26.04 3.18 5.34
C ALA A 73 -26.38 1.68 5.40
N ASP A 74 -26.80 1.11 4.29
CA ASP A 74 -27.23 -0.28 4.09
C ASP A 74 -27.26 -0.59 2.59
N GLY A 75 -27.69 -1.80 2.23
CA GLY A 75 -27.84 -2.23 0.84
C GLY A 75 -28.87 -1.41 0.04
N ALA A 76 -29.94 -0.92 0.66
CA ALA A 76 -30.97 -0.13 -0.02
C ALA A 76 -30.43 1.24 -0.45
N GLN A 77 -29.69 1.92 0.44
CA GLN A 77 -29.03 3.17 0.08
C GLN A 77 -27.89 2.96 -0.92
N LEU A 78 -27.20 1.80 -0.87
CA LEU A 78 -26.21 1.46 -1.89
C LEU A 78 -26.87 1.38 -3.27
N HIS A 79 -27.96 0.63 -3.39
CA HIS A 79 -28.72 0.50 -4.62
C HIS A 79 -29.15 1.89 -5.14
N GLU A 80 -29.79 2.69 -4.28
CA GLU A 80 -30.25 4.05 -4.62
C GLU A 80 -29.12 4.93 -5.16
N ARG A 81 -27.94 4.91 -4.53
CA ARG A 81 -26.81 5.73 -4.96
C ARG A 81 -26.20 5.24 -6.28
N VAL A 82 -26.14 3.92 -6.49
CA VAL A 82 -25.63 3.34 -7.74
C VAL A 82 -26.56 3.65 -8.90
N THR A 83 -27.88 3.43 -8.75
CA THR A 83 -28.85 3.62 -9.83
C THR A 83 -29.21 5.09 -10.04
N GLY A 84 -29.25 5.88 -8.96
CA GLY A 84 -29.57 7.31 -8.97
C GLY A 84 -28.43 8.24 -9.38
N ASP A 85 -27.16 7.82 -9.26
CA ASP A 85 -25.98 8.62 -9.64
C ASP A 85 -24.97 7.84 -10.52
N ALA A 86 -25.50 6.95 -11.36
CA ALA A 86 -24.73 6.00 -12.17
C ALA A 86 -23.67 6.67 -13.05
N ASP A 87 -23.97 7.84 -13.65
CA ASP A 87 -23.05 8.52 -14.56
C ASP A 87 -21.83 9.10 -13.83
N ARG A 88 -22.03 9.77 -12.69
CA ARG A 88 -20.91 10.30 -11.88
C ARG A 88 -20.13 9.17 -11.24
N LEU A 89 -20.79 8.11 -10.78
CA LEU A 89 -20.14 6.92 -10.25
C LEU A 89 -19.25 6.25 -11.31
N ARG A 90 -19.78 6.03 -12.52
CA ARG A 90 -19.02 5.48 -13.67
C ARG A 90 -17.81 6.34 -13.99
N ALA A 91 -18.00 7.65 -14.13
CA ALA A 91 -16.91 8.57 -14.44
C ALA A 91 -15.80 8.50 -13.37
N THR A 92 -16.20 8.47 -12.08
CA THR A 92 -15.26 8.37 -10.95
C THR A 92 -14.50 7.06 -10.97
N MET A 93 -15.17 5.92 -11.12
CA MET A 93 -14.52 4.60 -11.14
C MET A 93 -13.59 4.44 -12.36
N LEU A 94 -13.92 5.02 -13.51
CA LEU A 94 -13.04 5.02 -14.68
C LEU A 94 -11.80 5.90 -14.46
N ALA A 95 -11.96 7.08 -13.87
CA ALA A 95 -10.88 8.04 -13.65
C ALA A 95 -9.94 7.64 -12.49
N ARG A 96 -10.47 7.01 -11.43
CA ARG A 96 -9.72 6.72 -10.20
C ARG A 96 -9.27 5.26 -10.10
N ALA A 97 -8.26 4.99 -9.28
CA ALA A 97 -7.76 3.66 -9.00
C ALA A 97 -7.67 3.42 -7.49
N THR A 98 -7.88 2.18 -7.05
CA THR A 98 -7.63 1.78 -5.66
C THR A 98 -6.15 1.96 -5.36
N GLN A 99 -5.81 2.82 -4.40
CA GLN A 99 -4.44 3.08 -3.97
C GLN A 99 -4.38 3.11 -2.44
N THR A 100 -3.69 2.15 -1.84
CA THR A 100 -3.49 2.13 -0.39
C THR A 100 -2.13 2.74 -0.05
N ASN A 101 -2.10 4.06 0.18
CA ASN A 101 -0.89 4.78 0.56
C ASN A 101 -0.74 4.84 2.09
N GLU A 102 -0.21 3.77 2.68
CA GLU A 102 -0.24 3.54 4.13
C GLU A 102 1.09 3.90 4.82
N ALA A 103 1.17 5.11 5.38
CA ALA A 103 2.36 5.61 6.08
C ALA A 103 2.79 4.74 7.28
N ALA A 104 1.87 3.97 7.89
CA ALA A 104 2.22 3.07 9.00
C ALA A 104 3.20 1.95 8.59
N ARG A 105 3.32 1.64 7.30
CA ARG A 105 4.33 0.69 6.79
C ARG A 105 5.75 1.18 7.04
N CYS A 106 5.98 2.49 7.16
CA CYS A 106 7.28 3.03 7.50
C CYS A 106 7.81 2.53 8.85
N ALA A 107 6.96 2.08 9.78
CA ALA A 107 7.43 1.52 11.04
C ALA A 107 8.21 0.21 10.86
N ALA A 108 7.85 -0.58 9.84
CA ALA A 108 8.59 -1.77 9.43
C ALA A 108 9.81 -1.46 8.57
N LEU A 109 9.75 -0.40 7.74
CA LEU A 109 10.87 0.00 6.89
C LEU A 109 12.00 0.66 7.69
N LEU A 110 11.66 1.47 8.71
CA LEU A 110 12.62 2.32 9.42
C LEU A 110 13.84 1.56 9.98
N PRO A 111 13.70 0.40 10.66
CA PRO A 111 14.87 -0.30 11.20
C PRO A 111 15.85 -0.76 10.11
N VAL A 112 15.33 -1.13 8.92
CA VAL A 112 16.16 -1.50 7.77
C VAL A 112 16.85 -0.27 7.21
N LEU A 113 16.10 0.81 6.97
CA LEU A 113 16.65 2.06 6.41
C LEU A 113 17.70 2.69 7.34
N ALA A 114 17.46 2.72 8.65
CA ALA A 114 18.38 3.26 9.64
C ALA A 114 19.68 2.43 9.78
N GLY A 115 19.67 1.16 9.37
CA GLY A 115 20.86 0.31 9.35
C GLY A 115 21.73 0.47 8.09
N LEU A 116 21.28 1.25 7.10
CA LEU A 116 22.04 1.49 5.87
C LEU A 116 23.02 2.67 6.03
N PRO A 117 24.16 2.66 5.30
CA PRO A 117 25.10 3.80 5.32
C PRO A 117 24.42 5.09 4.84
N GLY A 118 24.44 6.12 5.68
CA GLY A 118 23.87 7.44 5.35
C GLY A 118 24.84 8.35 4.58
N PRO A 119 24.33 9.43 3.96
CA PRO A 119 22.90 9.79 3.84
C PRO A 119 22.16 8.89 2.84
N LEU A 120 20.81 8.86 2.91
CA LEU A 120 19.96 8.07 2.02
C LEU A 120 19.30 8.93 0.93
N ALA A 121 19.21 8.38 -0.27
CA ALA A 121 18.35 8.85 -1.35
C ALA A 121 17.28 7.78 -1.62
N LEU A 122 16.00 8.12 -1.38
CA LEU A 122 14.90 7.16 -1.41
C LEU A 122 14.14 7.23 -2.74
N ILE A 123 13.88 6.06 -3.32
CA ILE A 123 12.98 5.85 -4.46
C ILE A 123 11.88 4.87 -4.05
N GLU A 124 10.62 5.30 -4.04
CA GLU A 124 9.47 4.41 -3.88
C GLU A 124 8.89 4.04 -5.25
N VAL A 125 8.80 2.76 -5.57
CA VAL A 125 7.99 2.31 -6.73
C VAL A 125 6.60 1.90 -6.25
N GLY A 126 5.55 2.38 -6.94
CA GLY A 126 4.17 2.36 -6.43
C GLY A 126 3.89 3.43 -5.39
N ALA A 127 4.46 4.63 -5.57
CA ALA A 127 4.50 5.66 -4.54
C ALA A 127 3.12 6.27 -4.20
N SER A 128 2.15 6.21 -5.10
CA SER A 128 0.87 6.94 -4.97
C SER A 128 1.09 8.43 -4.69
N ALA A 129 0.74 8.93 -3.50
CA ALA A 129 1.02 10.31 -3.04
C ALA A 129 2.37 10.46 -2.30
N GLY A 130 3.20 9.42 -2.28
CA GLY A 130 4.55 9.42 -1.70
C GLY A 130 4.58 9.36 -0.17
N LEU A 131 3.49 8.97 0.50
CA LEU A 131 3.42 9.03 1.98
C LEU A 131 4.46 8.14 2.68
N CYS A 132 5.02 7.12 2.02
CA CYS A 132 6.07 6.29 2.61
C CYS A 132 7.49 6.84 2.40
N LEU A 133 7.66 7.93 1.63
CA LEU A 133 8.97 8.57 1.36
C LEU A 133 9.49 9.43 2.52
N TYR A 134 8.74 9.58 3.61
CA TYR A 134 9.06 10.48 4.72
C TYR A 134 9.37 9.77 6.05
N PRO A 135 10.13 8.64 6.07
CA PRO A 135 10.38 7.91 7.31
C PRO A 135 11.20 8.73 8.33
N ASP A 136 11.92 9.75 7.88
CA ASP A 136 12.66 10.67 8.75
C ASP A 136 11.82 11.83 9.30
N ARG A 137 10.57 11.98 8.84
CA ARG A 137 9.63 12.99 9.34
C ARG A 137 8.60 12.43 10.32
N TYR A 138 8.49 11.12 10.44
CA TYR A 138 7.53 10.47 11.33
C TYR A 138 8.14 10.14 12.69
N GLY A 139 7.31 10.11 13.73
CA GLY A 139 7.66 9.58 15.05
C GLY A 139 7.27 8.11 15.15
N TYR A 140 8.02 7.35 15.95
CA TYR A 140 7.87 5.90 16.08
C TYR A 140 7.87 5.47 17.54
N GLU A 141 7.03 4.50 17.87
CA GLU A 141 7.01 3.85 19.19
C GLU A 141 6.94 2.34 19.02
N TYR A 142 7.97 1.65 19.48
CA TYR A 142 8.08 0.20 19.43
C TYR A 142 7.67 -0.44 20.78
N SER A 143 7.14 -1.67 20.75
CA SER A 143 6.65 -2.35 21.96
C SER A 143 7.71 -2.73 22.99
N ASP A 144 9.00 -2.58 22.64
CA ASP A 144 10.13 -2.71 23.56
C ASP A 144 10.44 -1.41 24.33
N GLY A 145 9.65 -0.36 24.10
CA GLY A 145 9.74 0.94 24.77
C GLY A 145 10.57 1.98 24.03
N VAL A 146 11.19 1.63 22.90
CA VAL A 146 12.00 2.56 22.11
C VAL A 146 11.11 3.56 21.38
N ARG A 147 11.50 4.85 21.45
CA ARG A 147 10.87 5.96 20.73
C ARG A 147 11.90 6.68 19.87
N VAL A 148 11.59 6.89 18.60
CA VAL A 148 12.53 7.41 17.59
C VAL A 148 11.83 8.43 16.69
N GLY A 149 12.59 9.39 16.17
CA GLY A 149 12.09 10.42 15.27
C GLY A 149 11.53 11.65 15.99
N PRO A 150 10.95 12.60 15.24
CA PRO A 150 10.49 13.86 15.81
C PRO A 150 9.29 13.65 16.74
N ALA A 151 9.46 13.97 18.03
CA ALA A 151 8.35 13.93 19.00
C ALA A 151 7.22 14.93 18.68
N SER A 152 7.52 15.96 17.89
CA SER A 152 6.55 16.95 17.39
C SER A 152 5.83 16.53 16.11
N SER A 153 6.19 15.40 15.50
CA SER A 153 5.51 14.92 14.30
C SER A 153 4.03 14.64 14.61
N PRO A 154 3.09 15.11 13.79
CA PRO A 154 1.68 14.74 13.92
C PRO A 154 1.44 13.27 13.54
N VAL A 155 2.38 12.62 12.85
CA VAL A 155 2.36 11.19 12.54
C VAL A 155 3.22 10.46 13.57
N GLN A 156 2.57 9.67 14.42
CA GLN A 156 3.20 8.79 15.43
C GLN A 156 2.81 7.34 15.14
N LEU A 157 3.78 6.53 14.72
CA LEU A 157 3.57 5.16 14.25
C LEU A 157 3.93 4.16 15.34
N ARG A 158 2.94 3.41 15.82
CA ARG A 158 3.15 2.33 16.79
C ARG A 158 3.50 1.03 16.07
N CYS A 159 4.40 0.25 16.62
CA CYS A 159 4.74 -1.06 16.06
C CYS A 159 5.10 -2.08 17.13
N THR A 160 4.39 -3.21 17.13
CA THR A 160 4.75 -4.36 17.93
C THR A 160 5.92 -5.09 17.29
N VAL A 161 6.94 -5.41 18.07
CA VAL A 161 8.15 -6.12 17.61
C VAL A 161 8.29 -7.45 18.35
N SER A 162 8.66 -8.49 17.62
CA SER A 162 9.04 -9.80 18.16
C SER A 162 10.30 -10.33 17.45
N GLY A 163 10.95 -11.33 18.04
CA GLY A 163 12.20 -11.89 17.51
C GLY A 163 13.45 -11.05 17.84
N ARG A 164 14.59 -11.42 17.26
CA ARG A 164 15.90 -10.78 17.50
C ARG A 164 16.34 -10.00 16.27
N GLY A 165 15.83 -8.79 16.12
CA GLY A 165 16.25 -7.84 15.09
C GLY A 165 16.40 -6.43 15.65
N PRO A 166 16.96 -5.50 14.86
CA PRO A 166 17.26 -4.16 15.33
C PRO A 166 15.99 -3.36 15.61
N VAL A 167 16.04 -2.54 16.64
CA VAL A 167 15.18 -1.37 16.77
C VAL A 167 16.08 -0.14 16.63
N PRO A 168 15.75 0.81 15.74
CA PRO A 168 16.67 1.89 15.39
C PRO A 168 16.87 2.84 16.58
N ALA A 169 18.07 3.43 16.68
CA ALA A 169 18.35 4.47 17.71
C ALA A 169 18.01 5.89 17.22
N SER A 170 17.95 6.09 15.90
CA SER A 170 17.67 7.38 15.25
C SER A 170 17.04 7.15 13.88
N VAL A 171 16.39 8.18 13.34
CA VAL A 171 15.93 8.17 11.94
C VAL A 171 17.11 8.40 10.99
N PRO A 172 17.08 7.84 9.77
CA PRO A 172 18.13 8.11 8.78
C PRO A 172 18.09 9.57 8.31
N GLN A 173 19.24 10.09 7.88
CA GLN A 173 19.27 11.34 7.13
C GLN A 173 18.86 11.07 5.67
N VAL A 174 17.71 11.61 5.26
CA VAL A 174 17.22 11.51 3.87
C VAL A 174 17.52 12.81 3.12
N VAL A 175 18.31 12.73 2.05
CA VAL A 175 18.74 13.90 1.27
C VAL A 175 18.00 14.05 -0.07
N ARG A 176 17.37 12.98 -0.56
CA ARG A 176 16.54 13.00 -1.76
C ARG A 176 15.38 12.02 -1.60
N ARG A 177 14.20 12.41 -2.10
CA ARG A 177 13.00 11.59 -2.20
C ARG A 177 12.50 11.65 -3.63
N ALA A 178 12.21 10.50 -4.19
CA ALA A 178 11.51 10.39 -5.46
C ALA A 178 10.63 9.14 -5.49
N GLY A 179 9.72 9.09 -6.44
CA GLY A 179 8.86 7.92 -6.63
C GLY A 179 8.50 7.69 -8.09
N ILE A 180 7.92 6.51 -8.33
CA ILE A 180 7.33 6.13 -9.60
C ILE A 180 5.94 5.57 -9.30
N ASP A 181 4.93 6.01 -10.05
CA ASP A 181 3.58 5.45 -9.97
C ASP A 181 2.87 5.57 -11.33
N LEU A 182 1.94 4.66 -11.64
CA LEU A 182 1.12 4.77 -12.85
C LEU A 182 0.09 5.91 -12.73
N ASN A 183 -0.36 6.16 -11.50
CA ASN A 183 -1.30 7.21 -11.15
C ASN A 183 -0.84 7.98 -9.90
N PRO A 184 0.24 8.79 -9.99
CA PRO A 184 0.64 9.63 -8.89
C PRO A 184 -0.47 10.59 -8.51
N LEU A 185 -0.64 10.78 -7.20
CA LEU A 185 -1.59 11.69 -6.59
C LEU A 185 -0.83 12.84 -5.92
N ASP A 186 -1.39 14.04 -5.93
CA ASP A 186 -0.79 15.20 -5.31
C ASP A 186 -1.26 15.32 -3.84
N PRO A 187 -0.37 15.17 -2.83
CA PRO A 187 -0.75 15.33 -1.43
C PRO A 187 -1.17 16.77 -1.07
N ALA A 188 -0.91 17.76 -1.93
CA ALA A 188 -1.37 19.14 -1.77
C ALA A 188 -2.74 19.40 -2.43
N ASP A 189 -3.23 18.51 -3.29
CA ASP A 189 -4.55 18.63 -3.89
C ASP A 189 -5.61 18.06 -2.94
N PRO A 190 -6.55 18.88 -2.43
CA PRO A 190 -7.61 18.39 -1.55
C PRO A 190 -8.47 17.30 -2.18
N ASP A 191 -8.58 17.26 -3.52
CA ASP A 191 -9.38 16.25 -4.21
C ASP A 191 -8.72 14.87 -4.18
N ASP A 192 -7.40 14.83 -4.38
CA ASP A 192 -6.61 13.60 -4.29
C ASP A 192 -6.53 13.09 -2.85
N VAL A 193 -6.42 13.99 -1.88
CA VAL A 193 -6.50 13.63 -0.46
C VAL A 193 -7.88 13.08 -0.11
N ALA A 194 -8.96 13.70 -0.61
CA ALA A 194 -10.31 13.20 -0.40
C ALA A 194 -10.51 11.80 -1.03
N TRP A 195 -9.94 11.55 -2.21
CA TRP A 195 -9.94 10.23 -2.83
C TRP A 195 -9.24 9.18 -1.95
N LEU A 196 -8.03 9.49 -1.46
CA LEU A 196 -7.28 8.60 -0.57
C LEU A 196 -8.01 8.34 0.75
N GLN A 197 -8.67 9.35 1.32
CA GLN A 197 -9.51 9.21 2.52
C GLN A 197 -10.71 8.28 2.28
N ALA A 198 -11.35 8.40 1.11
CA ALA A 198 -12.52 7.60 0.76
C ALA A 198 -12.20 6.10 0.59
N LEU A 199 -10.94 5.77 0.32
CA LEU A 199 -10.46 4.39 0.26
C LEU A 199 -10.24 3.77 1.65
N ILE A 200 -10.34 4.55 2.73
CA ILE A 200 -10.23 4.04 4.10
C ILE A 200 -11.59 3.53 4.57
N TRP A 201 -11.61 2.29 5.05
CA TRP A 201 -12.85 1.62 5.38
C TRP A 201 -13.54 2.22 6.62
N PRO A 202 -14.86 2.08 6.76
CA PRO A 202 -15.59 2.50 7.95
C PRO A 202 -15.03 1.83 9.21
N GLY A 203 -14.93 2.58 10.31
CA GLY A 203 -14.34 2.10 11.58
C GLY A 203 -12.82 2.20 11.67
N MET A 204 -12.13 2.71 10.65
CA MET A 204 -10.67 2.89 10.62
C MET A 204 -10.24 4.35 10.79
N ASP A 205 -10.79 5.07 11.76
CA ASP A 205 -10.60 6.52 11.89
C ASP A 205 -9.16 6.91 12.20
N GLU A 206 -8.42 6.10 12.97
CA GLU A 206 -6.97 6.30 13.18
C GLU A 206 -6.17 6.25 11.87
N ARG A 207 -6.63 5.48 10.87
CA ARG A 207 -6.00 5.45 9.54
C ARG A 207 -6.29 6.74 8.78
N ARG A 208 -7.51 7.29 8.90
CA ARG A 208 -7.88 8.58 8.28
C ARG A 208 -7.06 9.73 8.83
N ASP A 209 -6.96 9.81 10.15
CA ASP A 209 -6.18 10.84 10.83
C ASP A 209 -4.71 10.77 10.44
N ARG A 210 -4.15 9.56 10.41
CA ARG A 210 -2.78 9.33 9.97
C ARG A 210 -2.57 9.72 8.51
N LEU A 211 -3.48 9.36 7.60
CA LEU A 211 -3.38 9.72 6.18
C LEU A 211 -3.40 11.23 6.00
N ALA A 212 -4.30 11.95 6.69
CA ALA A 212 -4.36 13.40 6.64
C ALA A 212 -3.07 14.04 7.17
N ALA A 213 -2.56 13.56 8.30
CA ALA A 213 -1.32 14.06 8.90
C ALA A 213 -0.09 13.80 8.01
N ALA A 214 0.00 12.62 7.39
CA ALA A 214 1.06 12.25 6.47
C ALA A 214 0.99 13.07 5.17
N ALA A 215 -0.20 13.23 4.58
CA ALA A 215 -0.41 14.07 3.40
C ALA A 215 0.00 15.52 3.67
N ALA A 216 -0.34 16.07 4.84
CA ALA A 216 0.09 17.41 5.23
C ALA A 216 1.62 17.55 5.37
N ILE A 217 2.34 16.49 5.77
CA ILE A 217 3.81 16.48 5.75
C ILE A 217 4.31 16.46 4.30
N ALA A 218 3.79 15.55 3.48
CA ALA A 218 4.22 15.40 2.09
C ALA A 218 3.96 16.67 1.25
N ALA A 219 2.82 17.34 1.44
CA ALA A 219 2.47 18.59 0.77
C ALA A 219 3.44 19.74 1.08
N ARG A 220 4.08 19.76 2.26
CA ARG A 220 5.06 20.80 2.64
C ARG A 220 6.45 20.56 2.04
N GLU A 221 6.78 19.32 1.75
CA GLU A 221 8.09 18.90 1.24
C GLU A 221 7.91 17.95 0.04
N PRO A 222 7.28 18.38 -1.07
CA PRO A 222 6.82 17.49 -2.12
C PRO A 222 7.98 16.68 -2.75
N ALA A 223 7.79 15.38 -2.85
CA ALA A 223 8.70 14.48 -3.54
C ALA A 223 8.45 14.51 -5.06
N GLU A 224 9.50 14.28 -5.86
CA GLU A 224 9.36 14.09 -7.31
C GLU A 224 8.76 12.70 -7.56
N ILE A 225 7.51 12.61 -8.02
CA ILE A 225 6.90 11.33 -8.41
C ILE A 225 6.69 11.31 -9.92
N ARG A 226 7.38 10.41 -10.62
CA ARG A 226 7.23 10.23 -12.06
C ARG A 226 6.01 9.38 -12.35
N ARG A 227 5.18 9.85 -13.28
CA ARG A 227 4.11 9.04 -13.84
C ARG A 227 4.69 8.09 -14.87
N GLY A 228 4.64 6.79 -14.62
CA GLY A 228 5.16 5.80 -15.57
C GLY A 228 5.23 4.39 -15.01
N ASP A 229 5.63 3.47 -15.88
CA ASP A 229 5.89 2.08 -15.49
C ASP A 229 7.17 1.99 -14.66
N LEU A 230 7.14 1.16 -13.61
CA LEU A 230 8.24 1.03 -12.66
C LEU A 230 9.50 0.38 -13.26
N VAL A 231 9.37 -0.43 -14.31
CA VAL A 231 10.50 -1.04 -15.01
C VAL A 231 11.13 -0.03 -15.97
N GLU A 232 10.30 0.79 -16.62
CA GLU A 232 10.75 1.79 -17.60
C GLU A 232 11.42 3.01 -16.92
N GLU A 233 10.84 3.52 -15.83
CA GLU A 233 11.28 4.78 -15.20
C GLU A 233 12.45 4.60 -14.23
N LEU A 234 12.56 3.44 -13.58
CA LEU A 234 13.53 3.21 -12.51
C LEU A 234 14.99 3.46 -12.91
N PRO A 235 15.49 3.02 -14.09
CA PRO A 235 16.90 3.22 -14.46
C PRO A 235 17.25 4.71 -14.52
N GLY A 236 16.39 5.51 -15.16
CA GLY A 236 16.59 6.95 -15.29
C GLY A 236 16.48 7.68 -13.97
N LEU A 237 15.57 7.24 -13.09
CA LEU A 237 15.41 7.86 -11.77
C LEU A 237 16.58 7.52 -10.83
N ALA A 238 17.03 6.26 -10.81
CA ALA A 238 18.17 5.82 -10.03
C ALA A 238 19.47 6.54 -10.46
N ALA A 239 19.70 6.69 -11.77
CA ALA A 239 20.86 7.41 -12.30
C ALA A 239 20.88 8.91 -11.95
N ALA A 240 19.71 9.51 -11.65
CA ALA A 240 19.58 10.91 -11.27
C ALA A 240 19.76 11.16 -9.76
N MET A 241 19.95 10.10 -8.96
CA MET A 241 20.16 10.24 -7.51
C MET A 241 21.58 10.71 -7.18
N PRO A 242 21.77 11.41 -6.03
CA PRO A 242 23.08 11.88 -5.62
C PRO A 242 24.08 10.73 -5.39
N THR A 243 25.29 10.87 -5.93
CA THR A 243 26.35 9.83 -5.87
C THR A 243 26.95 9.65 -4.48
N GLU A 244 26.81 10.65 -3.63
CA GLU A 244 27.29 10.69 -2.25
C GLU A 244 26.32 10.04 -1.25
N ALA A 245 25.14 9.62 -1.71
CA ALA A 245 24.11 8.98 -0.89
C ALA A 245 23.95 7.49 -1.25
N THR A 246 23.56 6.69 -0.27
CA THR A 246 23.07 5.34 -0.54
C THR A 246 21.70 5.44 -1.18
N VAL A 247 21.60 5.04 -2.45
CA VAL A 247 20.33 4.98 -3.17
C VAL A 247 19.57 3.74 -2.71
N VAL A 248 18.35 3.95 -2.22
CA VAL A 248 17.46 2.88 -1.76
C VAL A 248 16.21 2.86 -2.62
N VAL A 249 15.99 1.77 -3.33
CA VAL A 249 14.74 1.49 -4.03
C VAL A 249 13.88 0.64 -3.11
N PHE A 250 12.68 1.11 -2.79
CA PHE A 250 11.75 0.34 -1.97
C PHE A 250 10.34 0.33 -2.54
N HIS A 251 9.56 -0.64 -2.08
CA HIS A 251 8.15 -0.73 -2.42
C HIS A 251 7.36 -1.43 -1.34
N THR A 252 6.09 -1.06 -1.26
CA THR A 252 5.14 -1.66 -0.33
C THR A 252 3.86 -2.08 -1.03
N ALA A 253 3.64 -3.40 -1.15
CA ALA A 253 2.46 -4.01 -1.77
C ALA A 253 2.25 -3.79 -3.29
N VAL A 254 3.17 -3.14 -4.01
CA VAL A 254 2.92 -2.77 -5.43
C VAL A 254 3.12 -3.93 -6.37
N LEU A 255 4.07 -4.83 -6.10
CA LEU A 255 4.42 -5.89 -7.05
C LEU A 255 3.30 -6.92 -7.19
N ALA A 256 2.38 -7.00 -6.23
CA ALA A 256 1.17 -7.82 -6.33
C ALA A 256 0.32 -7.49 -7.58
N TYR A 257 0.38 -6.25 -8.07
CA TYR A 257 -0.37 -5.80 -9.25
C TYR A 257 0.31 -6.15 -10.57
N LEU A 258 1.57 -6.57 -10.55
CA LEU A 258 2.29 -6.93 -11.75
C LEU A 258 2.01 -8.39 -12.15
N PRO A 259 1.94 -8.70 -13.45
CA PRO A 259 2.00 -10.08 -13.91
C PRO A 259 3.35 -10.71 -13.55
N ALA A 260 3.44 -12.04 -13.60
CA ALA A 260 4.66 -12.78 -13.27
C ALA A 260 5.89 -12.26 -14.03
N THR A 261 5.75 -12.03 -15.33
CA THR A 261 6.82 -11.48 -16.18
C THR A 261 7.25 -10.07 -15.77
N GLY A 262 6.33 -9.24 -15.27
CA GLY A 262 6.65 -7.91 -14.76
C GLY A 262 7.42 -7.96 -13.44
N LYS A 263 7.08 -8.90 -12.56
CA LYS A 263 7.81 -9.14 -11.30
C LYS A 263 9.24 -9.62 -11.56
N GLU A 264 9.40 -10.54 -12.52
CA GLU A 264 10.69 -11.03 -12.97
C GLU A 264 11.54 -9.90 -13.54
N ALA A 265 10.99 -9.13 -14.50
CA ALA A 265 11.68 -8.00 -15.12
C ALA A 265 12.12 -6.94 -14.09
N PHE A 266 11.26 -6.60 -13.14
CA PHE A 266 11.62 -5.67 -12.07
C PHE A 266 12.72 -6.21 -11.17
N THR A 267 12.65 -7.49 -10.78
CA THR A 267 13.63 -8.13 -9.90
C THR A 267 15.01 -8.20 -10.57
N GLU A 268 15.07 -8.59 -11.84
CA GLU A 268 16.30 -8.58 -12.63
C GLU A 268 16.86 -7.17 -12.76
N LEU A 269 15.99 -6.19 -13.02
CA LEU A 269 16.38 -4.80 -13.17
C LEU A 269 17.00 -4.25 -11.89
N VAL A 270 16.28 -4.32 -10.76
CA VAL A 270 16.73 -3.72 -9.51
C VAL A 270 18.01 -4.38 -8.98
N ALA A 271 18.18 -5.69 -9.19
CA ALA A 271 19.41 -6.40 -8.83
C ALA A 271 20.64 -5.97 -9.66
N GLY A 272 20.42 -5.44 -10.87
CA GLY A 272 21.49 -4.91 -11.73
C GLY A 272 21.87 -3.45 -11.47
N LEU A 273 21.09 -2.73 -10.65
CA LEU A 273 21.33 -1.33 -10.33
C LEU A 273 22.24 -1.18 -9.09
N PRO A 274 23.05 -0.11 -9.00
CA PRO A 274 23.90 0.18 -7.84
C PRO A 274 23.08 0.76 -6.68
N VAL A 275 22.07 0.04 -6.22
CA VAL A 275 21.10 0.46 -5.20
C VAL A 275 20.99 -0.59 -4.10
N ARG A 276 20.43 -0.19 -2.95
CA ARG A 276 19.87 -1.12 -1.97
C ARG A 276 18.40 -1.33 -2.28
N TRP A 277 17.93 -2.57 -2.24
CA TRP A 277 16.55 -2.90 -2.54
C TRP A 277 15.81 -3.37 -1.30
N VAL A 278 14.78 -2.62 -0.87
CA VAL A 278 13.92 -3.01 0.25
C VAL A 278 12.54 -3.39 -0.28
N SER A 279 12.14 -4.64 -0.11
CA SER A 279 10.80 -5.10 -0.50
C SER A 279 9.95 -5.38 0.73
N GLN A 280 8.68 -4.94 0.71
CA GLN A 280 7.68 -5.30 1.70
C GLN A 280 6.41 -5.73 0.95
N GLU A 281 6.26 -7.03 0.74
CA GLU A 281 5.25 -7.60 -0.15
C GLU A 281 4.56 -8.80 0.49
N GLY A 282 3.36 -9.16 0.01
CA GLY A 282 2.74 -10.43 0.40
C GLY A 282 3.69 -11.60 0.15
N VAL A 283 3.70 -12.60 1.03
CA VAL A 283 4.68 -13.71 1.00
C VAL A 283 4.76 -14.43 -0.35
N GLY A 284 3.66 -14.52 -1.10
CA GLY A 284 3.62 -15.16 -2.42
C GLY A 284 4.03 -14.27 -3.61
N VAL A 285 4.30 -12.98 -3.39
CA VAL A 285 4.54 -12.00 -4.47
C VAL A 285 5.93 -12.14 -5.08
N LEU A 286 6.94 -12.43 -4.26
CA LEU A 286 8.34 -12.61 -4.68
C LEU A 286 8.83 -14.02 -4.30
N PRO A 287 8.60 -15.04 -5.16
CA PRO A 287 9.03 -16.41 -4.90
C PRO A 287 10.51 -16.54 -4.55
N ALA A 288 11.39 -15.81 -5.26
CA ALA A 288 12.83 -15.85 -5.02
C ALA A 288 13.25 -15.35 -3.62
N VAL A 289 12.46 -14.48 -3.00
CA VAL A 289 12.68 -14.01 -1.61
C VAL A 289 12.09 -14.99 -0.62
N ARG A 290 10.87 -15.47 -0.88
CA ARG A 290 10.19 -16.48 -0.05
C ARG A 290 11.01 -17.77 0.05
N ASP A 291 11.60 -18.23 -1.05
CA ASP A 291 12.32 -19.50 -1.11
C ASP A 291 13.66 -19.47 -0.35
N ARG A 292 14.08 -18.30 0.15
CA ARG A 292 15.21 -18.13 1.08
C ARG A 292 14.81 -18.19 2.55
N LEU A 293 13.52 -18.31 2.87
CA LEU A 293 13.07 -18.46 4.25
C LEU A 293 13.64 -19.76 4.84
N PRO A 294 14.01 -19.75 6.13
CA PRO A 294 14.53 -20.95 6.80
C PRO A 294 13.46 -22.05 6.94
N GLU A 295 12.20 -21.66 7.01
CA GLU A 295 11.04 -22.54 7.12
C GLU A 295 9.95 -22.07 6.16
N PRO A 296 9.16 -22.98 5.59
CA PRO A 296 8.04 -22.60 4.74
C PRO A 296 7.01 -21.77 5.52
N PRO A 297 6.46 -20.70 4.93
CA PRO A 297 5.45 -19.88 5.58
C PRO A 297 4.15 -20.65 5.79
N ASP A 298 3.42 -20.34 6.85
CA ASP A 298 2.08 -20.89 7.05
C ASP A 298 1.13 -20.35 5.96
N PRO A 299 0.51 -21.23 5.14
CA PRO A 299 -0.42 -20.82 4.09
C PRO A 299 -1.66 -20.09 4.61
N ALA A 300 -2.02 -20.26 5.89
CA ALA A 300 -3.18 -19.64 6.50
C ALA A 300 -2.94 -18.17 6.92
N GLU A 301 -1.70 -17.70 6.91
CA GLU A 301 -1.36 -16.39 7.45
C GLU A 301 -1.14 -15.35 6.36
N THR A 302 -1.98 -14.30 6.37
CA THR A 302 -1.88 -13.14 5.48
C THR A 302 -0.82 -12.15 5.98
N ARG A 303 0.45 -12.57 5.90
CA ARG A 303 1.60 -11.73 6.27
C ARG A 303 2.28 -11.14 5.04
N PHE A 304 3.02 -10.07 5.27
CA PHE A 304 3.98 -9.54 4.32
C PHE A 304 5.39 -9.96 4.74
N LEU A 305 6.27 -10.12 3.76
CA LEU A 305 7.69 -10.41 3.93
C LEU A 305 8.48 -9.13 3.66
N LEU A 306 9.24 -8.69 4.66
CA LEU A 306 10.19 -7.60 4.55
C LEU A 306 11.57 -8.19 4.21
N ALA A 307 12.21 -7.68 3.17
CA ALA A 307 13.52 -8.14 2.73
C ALA A 307 14.44 -7.00 2.30
N LEU A 308 15.75 -7.24 2.41
CA LEU A 308 16.82 -6.34 1.94
C LEU A 308 17.70 -7.09 0.95
N ASP A 309 17.83 -6.57 -0.26
CA ASP A 309 18.58 -7.17 -1.38
C ASP A 309 18.19 -8.65 -1.63
N GLY A 310 16.89 -8.90 -1.50
CA GLY A 310 16.29 -10.23 -1.63
C GLY A 310 16.47 -11.15 -0.43
N GLU A 311 17.17 -10.72 0.64
CA GLU A 311 17.31 -11.50 1.87
C GLU A 311 16.12 -11.23 2.82
N PRO A 312 15.33 -12.26 3.18
CA PRO A 312 14.18 -12.09 4.07
C PRO A 312 14.60 -11.75 5.51
N LEU A 313 14.06 -10.66 6.05
CA LEU A 313 14.41 -10.12 7.36
C LEU A 313 13.30 -10.27 8.40
N ALA A 314 12.05 -10.11 8.01
CA ALA A 314 10.93 -10.17 8.95
C ALA A 314 9.61 -10.50 8.27
N TYR A 315 8.70 -11.11 9.01
CA TYR A 315 7.28 -11.00 8.70
C TYR A 315 6.74 -9.66 9.21
N THR A 316 5.79 -9.08 8.49
CA THR A 316 5.17 -7.79 8.82
C THR A 316 3.67 -7.82 8.54
N ALA A 317 2.92 -6.92 9.16
CA ALA A 317 1.54 -6.68 8.77
C ALA A 317 1.46 -5.84 7.48
N ALA A 318 0.44 -6.10 6.65
CA ALA A 318 0.23 -5.44 5.35
C ALA A 318 0.07 -3.91 5.44
N HIS A 319 -0.38 -3.39 6.59
CA HIS A 319 -0.67 -1.96 6.81
C HIS A 319 0.15 -1.36 7.96
N GLY A 320 1.29 -1.99 8.31
CA GLY A 320 2.13 -1.57 9.44
C GLY A 320 1.62 -2.07 10.80
N GLY A 321 2.31 -1.68 11.87
CA GLY A 321 1.92 -2.02 13.24
C GLY A 321 2.53 -3.30 13.82
N ARG A 322 3.17 -4.15 12.99
CA ARG A 322 3.83 -5.37 13.47
C ARG A 322 5.06 -5.73 12.64
N ILE A 323 6.11 -6.16 13.33
CA ILE A 323 7.31 -6.80 12.79
C ILE A 323 7.61 -8.05 13.62
N ASP A 324 7.80 -9.18 12.97
CA ASP A 324 8.31 -10.41 13.57
C ASP A 324 9.65 -10.76 12.90
N TRP A 325 10.75 -10.44 13.59
CA TRP A 325 12.10 -10.59 13.06
C TRP A 325 12.50 -12.04 12.85
N LEU A 326 13.08 -12.32 11.68
CA LEU A 326 13.75 -13.58 11.36
C LEU A 326 15.20 -13.55 11.88
N PRO A 327 15.82 -14.73 12.10
CA PRO A 327 17.22 -14.80 12.57
C PRO A 327 18.22 -14.02 11.71
N ALA A 328 18.00 -13.94 10.39
CA ALA A 328 18.83 -13.19 9.46
C ALA A 328 18.94 -11.69 9.79
N ALA A 329 17.90 -11.11 10.41
CA ALA A 329 17.88 -9.69 10.77
C ALA A 329 18.93 -9.29 11.81
N ALA A 330 19.48 -10.24 12.58
CA ALA A 330 20.55 -9.97 13.53
C ALA A 330 21.82 -9.39 12.87
N ALA A 331 22.01 -9.60 11.57
CA ALA A 331 23.13 -9.05 10.81
C ALA A 331 23.01 -7.53 10.58
N LEU A 332 21.80 -6.96 10.65
CA LEU A 332 21.56 -5.51 10.48
C LEU A 332 22.01 -4.66 11.68
N SER A 333 22.31 -5.29 12.82
CA SER A 333 22.72 -4.59 14.05
C SER A 333 24.22 -4.30 14.12
N ARG A 334 24.98 -4.48 13.02
CA ARG A 334 26.44 -4.35 12.96
C ARG A 334 26.89 -3.19 12.10
#